data_AF-A0A7S3SSJ0-F1
#
_entry.id   AF-A0A7S3SSJ0-F1
#
_cell.length_a   1.000
_cell.length_b   1.000
_cell.length_c   1.000
_cell.angle_alpha   90.00
_cell.angle_beta   90.00
_cell.angle_gamma   90.00
#
_symmetry.space_group_name_H-M   'P 1'
#
loop_
_entity.id
_entity.type
_entity.pdbx_description
1 polymer ?
#
loop_
_entity_poly.entity_id
_entity_poly.type
_entity_poly.pdbx_seq_one_letter_code
_entity_poly.pdbx_strand_id
1 'polypeptide(L)'
;GEYVLGPTQWTSSLPTTGTFSRLSSSEFADMFRARFDGAEVSYNGAAQFAAACALGAAIEAADSVETAAVRAQLERLTLDEFYGRIAFGAEHQISSAGLLVVQHPPGEPLKVVHSPTGLPDR
;
A
#
# COMPACT_ATOMS: atom_id res chain seq x y z
N GLY A 1 1.93 12.48 19.39
CA GLY A 1 1.50 12.25 20.78
C GLY A 1 1.97 10.87 21.15
N GLU A 2 2.65 10.72 22.28
CA GLU A 2 3.08 9.41 22.77
C GLU A 2 1.86 8.59 23.20
N TYR A 3 1.92 7.28 23.00
CA TYR A 3 0.86 6.30 23.31
C TYR A 3 -0.46 6.51 22.56
N VAL A 4 -0.50 7.41 21.57
CA VAL A 4 -1.68 7.60 20.72
C VAL A 4 -1.86 6.40 19.81
N LEU A 5 -3.08 5.88 19.79
CA LEU A 5 -3.53 4.92 18.80
C LEU A 5 -4.11 5.65 17.60
N GLY A 6 -3.72 5.22 16.40
CA GLY A 6 -4.22 5.76 15.15
C GLY A 6 -4.53 4.66 14.15
N PRO A 7 -5.54 4.84 13.29
CA PRO A 7 -5.73 3.98 12.14
C PRO A 7 -4.75 4.35 11.01
N THR A 8 -4.24 3.36 10.30
CA THR A 8 -3.54 3.55 9.02
C THR A 8 -3.82 2.37 8.09
N GLN A 9 -3.74 2.59 6.78
CA GLN A 9 -3.89 1.52 5.80
C GLN A 9 -2.58 0.79 5.53
N TRP A 10 -1.44 1.43 5.83
CA TRP A 10 -0.12 0.90 5.53
C TRP A 10 0.94 1.42 6.50
N THR A 11 1.97 0.61 6.70
CA THR A 11 3.24 0.98 7.33
C THR A 11 4.37 0.24 6.63
N SER A 12 5.59 0.75 6.68
CA SER A 12 6.79 0.08 6.14
C SER A 12 7.07 -1.28 6.77
N SER A 13 6.50 -1.57 7.95
CA SER A 13 6.64 -2.85 8.66
C SER A 13 5.69 -3.95 8.17
N LEU A 14 4.76 -3.65 7.25
CA LEU A 14 3.89 -4.68 6.70
C LEU A 14 4.70 -5.72 5.91
N PRO A 15 4.50 -7.04 6.15
CA PRO A 15 5.24 -8.10 5.48
C PRO A 15 4.66 -8.42 4.09
N THR A 16 4.41 -7.38 3.30
CA THR A 16 3.81 -7.45 1.96
C THR A 16 4.87 -7.15 0.91
N THR A 17 4.86 -7.95 -0.15
CA THR A 17 5.71 -7.77 -1.33
C THR A 17 4.83 -7.67 -2.56
N GLY A 18 5.16 -6.71 -3.41
CA GLY A 18 4.38 -6.42 -4.58
C GLY A 18 4.68 -7.29 -5.78
N THR A 19 3.62 -7.62 -6.51
CA THR A 19 3.72 -8.38 -7.75
C THR A 19 4.22 -7.51 -8.90
N PHE A 20 3.72 -6.27 -8.99
CA PHE A 20 4.08 -5.35 -10.08
C PHE A 20 5.37 -4.61 -9.79
N SER A 21 5.47 -3.96 -8.62
CA SER A 21 6.68 -3.22 -8.25
C SER A 21 7.88 -4.12 -7.92
N ARG A 22 7.61 -5.36 -7.49
CA ARG A 22 8.58 -6.30 -6.90
C ARG A 22 9.24 -5.81 -5.61
N LEU A 23 8.72 -4.75 -4.99
CA LEU A 23 9.23 -4.21 -3.73
C LEU A 23 8.46 -4.81 -2.56
N SER A 24 9.15 -5.06 -1.45
CA SER A 24 8.53 -5.15 -0.12
C SER A 24 8.18 -3.76 0.42
N SER A 25 7.31 -3.70 1.44
CA SER A 25 6.99 -2.44 2.13
C SER A 25 8.23 -1.73 2.69
N SER A 26 9.19 -2.48 3.23
CA SER A 26 10.45 -1.95 3.74
C SER A 26 11.35 -1.44 2.62
N GLU A 27 11.48 -2.18 1.51
CA GLU A 27 12.29 -1.74 0.37
C GLU A 27 11.72 -0.48 -0.28
N PHE A 28 10.39 -0.37 -0.40
CA PHE A 28 9.76 0.85 -0.88
C PHE A 28 10.06 2.05 0.03
N ALA A 29 9.98 1.87 1.35
CA ALA A 29 10.27 2.93 2.31
C ALA A 29 11.74 3.37 2.23
N ASP A 30 12.68 2.43 2.12
CA ASP A 30 14.10 2.73 1.98
C ASP A 30 14.41 3.44 0.66
N MET A 31 13.78 3.01 -0.44
CA MET A 31 13.88 3.67 -1.74
C MET A 31 13.36 5.13 -1.66
N PHE A 32 12.22 5.36 -1.02
CA PHE A 32 11.67 6.70 -0.84
C PHE A 32 12.63 7.57 0.00
N ARG A 33 13.13 7.05 1.13
CA ARG A 33 14.06 7.75 2.00
C ARG A 33 15.33 8.17 1.26
N ALA A 34 15.91 7.27 0.47
CA ALA A 34 17.10 7.55 -0.33
C ALA A 34 16.83 8.63 -1.41
N ARG A 35 15.62 8.66 -1.97
CA ARG A 35 15.24 9.61 -3.02
C ARG A 35 14.93 11.02 -2.50
N PHE A 36 14.48 11.14 -1.26
CA PHE A 36 13.96 12.37 -0.66
C PHE A 36 14.71 12.76 0.62
N ASP A 37 16.03 12.64 0.61
CA ASP A 37 16.94 13.17 1.64
C ASP A 37 16.59 12.75 3.08
N GLY A 38 16.24 11.47 3.28
CA GLY A 38 15.91 10.97 4.62
C GLY A 38 14.43 11.08 5.00
N ALA A 39 13.58 11.63 4.14
CA ALA A 39 12.15 11.77 4.45
C ALA A 39 11.45 10.41 4.57
N GLU A 40 10.62 10.27 5.60
CA GLU A 40 9.75 9.10 5.77
C GLU A 40 8.48 9.23 4.90
N VAL A 41 8.08 8.12 4.28
CA VAL A 41 6.87 8.07 3.46
C VAL A 41 5.63 7.90 4.33
N SER A 42 4.64 8.77 4.15
CA SER A 42 3.32 8.58 4.76
C SER A 42 2.52 7.49 4.03
N TYR A 43 1.49 6.93 4.68
CA TYR A 43 0.61 5.98 4.01
C TYR A 43 -0.03 6.57 2.74
N ASN A 44 -0.30 7.89 2.69
CA ASN A 44 -0.84 8.54 1.50
C ASN A 44 0.15 8.50 0.32
N GLY A 45 1.44 8.70 0.59
CA GLY A 45 2.48 8.59 -0.43
C GLY A 45 2.64 7.15 -0.93
N ALA A 46 2.61 6.18 -0.01
CA ALA A 46 2.59 4.76 -0.35
C ALA A 46 1.37 4.39 -1.21
N ALA A 47 0.18 4.89 -0.85
CA ALA A 47 -1.06 4.66 -1.58
C ALA A 47 -1.02 5.24 -3.01
N GLN A 48 -0.42 6.43 -3.19
CA GLN A 48 -0.27 7.05 -4.50
C GLN A 48 0.64 6.23 -5.42
N PHE A 49 1.75 5.71 -4.91
CA PHE A 49 2.62 4.84 -5.69
C PHE A 49 1.91 3.52 -6.02
N ALA A 50 1.22 2.92 -5.05
CA ALA A 50 0.43 1.71 -5.27
C ALA A 50 -0.66 1.89 -6.33
N ALA A 51 -1.31 3.07 -6.37
CA ALA A 51 -2.24 3.42 -7.43
C ALA A 51 -1.55 3.49 -8.82
N ALA A 52 -0.32 3.99 -8.89
CA ALA A 52 0.46 3.97 -10.12
C ALA A 52 0.82 2.54 -10.55
N CYS A 53 1.14 1.64 -9.61
CA CYS A 53 1.34 0.22 -9.90
C CYS A 53 0.07 -0.43 -10.47
N ALA A 54 -1.09 -0.16 -9.87
CA ALA A 54 -2.38 -0.66 -10.35
C ALA A 54 -2.70 -0.15 -11.77
N LEU A 55 -2.44 1.14 -12.02
CA LEU A 55 -2.61 1.73 -13.35
C LEU A 55 -1.66 1.11 -14.38
N GLY A 56 -0.37 0.95 -14.03
CA GLY A 56 0.63 0.32 -14.90
C GLY A 56 0.25 -1.12 -15.26
N ALA A 57 -0.12 -1.94 -14.26
CA ALA A 57 -0.58 -3.31 -14.47
C ALA A 57 -1.82 -3.38 -15.37
N ALA A 58 -2.76 -2.44 -15.21
CA ALA A 58 -3.96 -2.39 -16.05
C ALA A 58 -3.65 -1.98 -17.51
N ILE A 59 -2.71 -1.06 -17.71
CA ILE A 59 -2.23 -0.67 -19.06
C ILE A 59 -1.57 -1.86 -19.75
N GLU A 60 -0.69 -2.59 -19.06
CA GLU A 60 -0.03 -3.79 -19.59
C GLU A 60 -1.05 -4.87 -19.93
N ALA A 61 -2.05 -5.11 -19.06
CA ALA A 61 -3.11 -6.07 -19.31
C ALA A 61 -4.07 -5.66 -20.45
N ALA A 62 -4.19 -4.36 -20.72
CA ALA A 62 -5.02 -3.84 -21.80
C ALA A 62 -4.30 -3.87 -23.16
N ASP A 63 -2.97 -3.98 -23.16
CA ASP A 63 -2.09 -3.74 -24.32
C ASP A 63 -2.46 -2.42 -25.02
N SER A 64 -2.79 -1.40 -24.22
CA SER A 64 -3.37 -0.15 -24.70
C SER A 64 -3.33 0.92 -23.61
N VAL A 65 -3.28 2.18 -24.06
CA VAL A 65 -3.48 3.35 -23.21
C VAL A 65 -4.87 3.96 -23.36
N GLU A 66 -5.74 3.33 -24.16
CA GLU A 66 -7.12 3.79 -24.36
C GLU A 66 -7.92 3.69 -23.06
N THR A 67 -8.52 4.80 -22.66
CA THR A 67 -9.14 4.94 -21.33
C THR A 67 -10.20 3.87 -21.04
N ALA A 68 -11.02 3.53 -22.04
CA ALA A 68 -12.06 2.50 -21.88
C ALA A 68 -11.46 1.10 -21.68
N ALA A 69 -10.37 0.78 -22.39
CA ALA A 69 -9.70 -0.51 -22.28
C ALA A 69 -8.99 -0.64 -20.92
N VAL A 70 -8.27 0.39 -20.48
CA VAL A 70 -7.58 0.43 -19.18
C VAL A 70 -8.57 0.37 -18.03
N ARG A 71 -9.67 1.14 -18.08
CA ARG A 71 -10.75 1.08 -17.08
C ARG A 71 -11.30 -0.33 -16.95
N ALA A 72 -11.59 -0.99 -18.07
CA ALA A 72 -12.12 -2.35 -18.05
C ALA A 72 -11.15 -3.33 -17.36
N GLN A 73 -9.83 -3.14 -17.50
CA GLN A 73 -8.86 -3.94 -16.76
C GLN A 73 -8.78 -3.57 -15.28
N LEU A 74 -8.85 -2.28 -14.93
CA LEU A 74 -8.91 -1.85 -13.52
C LEU A 74 -10.11 -2.45 -12.80
N GLU A 75 -11.28 -2.52 -13.44
CA GLU A 75 -12.50 -3.11 -12.87
C GLU A 75 -12.37 -4.62 -12.60
N ARG A 76 -11.48 -5.31 -13.31
CA ARG A 76 -11.18 -6.74 -13.11
C ARG A 76 -9.91 -6.98 -12.29
N LEU A 77 -9.19 -5.90 -11.94
CA LEU A 77 -7.88 -5.99 -11.34
C LEU A 77 -7.97 -6.57 -9.94
N THR A 78 -7.07 -7.49 -9.66
CA THR A 78 -6.72 -7.94 -8.33
C THR A 78 -5.21 -8.02 -8.28
N LEU A 79 -4.59 -7.07 -7.59
CA LEU A 79 -3.15 -6.92 -7.54
C LEU A 79 -2.68 -6.94 -6.09
N ASP A 80 -1.90 -7.95 -5.72
CA ASP A 80 -1.16 -7.94 -4.46
C ASP A 80 0.10 -7.09 -4.67
N GLU A 81 0.18 -5.96 -3.96
CA GLU A 81 1.25 -4.97 -4.05
C GLU A 81 1.90 -4.77 -2.67
N PHE A 82 3.03 -4.06 -2.56
CA PHE A 82 3.64 -3.77 -1.24
C PHE A 82 2.66 -3.03 -0.32
N TYR A 83 1.74 -2.23 -0.87
CA TYR A 83 0.73 -1.54 -0.09
C TYR A 83 -0.35 -2.47 0.49
N GLY A 84 -0.44 -3.70 -0.03
CA GLY A 84 -1.49 -4.67 0.25
C GLY A 84 -2.26 -5.04 -1.03
N ARG A 85 -3.38 -5.74 -0.84
CA ARG A 85 -4.26 -6.16 -1.94
C ARG A 85 -5.05 -4.98 -2.50
N ILE A 86 -4.95 -4.74 -3.79
CA ILE A 86 -5.67 -3.71 -4.54
C ILE A 86 -6.70 -4.40 -5.44
N ALA A 87 -7.96 -4.14 -5.18
CA ALA A 87 -9.09 -4.55 -6.00
C ALA A 87 -10.19 -3.49 -5.91
N PHE A 88 -11.11 -3.43 -6.88
CA PHE A 88 -12.18 -2.44 -6.90
C PHE A 88 -13.55 -3.12 -6.80
N GLY A 89 -14.40 -2.62 -5.90
CA GLY A 89 -15.79 -3.09 -5.78
C GLY A 89 -16.70 -2.52 -6.86
N ALA A 90 -17.99 -2.89 -6.83
CA ALA A 90 -19.00 -2.39 -7.77
C ALA A 90 -19.13 -0.86 -7.78
N GLU A 91 -18.81 -0.23 -6.63
CA GLU A 91 -18.82 1.24 -6.47
C GLU A 91 -17.54 1.92 -7.02
N HIS A 92 -16.63 1.15 -7.63
CA HIS A 92 -15.30 1.56 -8.07
C HIS A 92 -14.37 2.08 -6.95
N GLN A 93 -14.70 1.76 -5.69
CA GLN A 93 -13.86 2.03 -4.53
C GLN A 93 -12.91 0.86 -4.26
N ILE A 94 -11.74 1.15 -3.69
CA ILE A 94 -10.79 0.11 -3.30
C ILE A 94 -11.43 -0.81 -2.25
N SER A 95 -11.41 -2.11 -2.52
CA SER A 95 -11.72 -3.15 -1.56
C SER A 95 -10.45 -3.41 -0.74
N SER A 96 -10.28 -2.66 0.35
CA SER A 96 -9.11 -2.81 1.23
C SER A 96 -9.29 -3.96 2.22
N ALA A 97 -8.20 -4.57 2.67
CA ALA A 97 -8.18 -5.57 3.75
C ALA A 97 -8.53 -5.00 5.15
N GLY A 98 -8.86 -3.70 5.25
CA GLY A 98 -9.20 -3.00 6.49
C GLY A 98 -8.06 -2.11 7.01
N LEU A 99 -8.30 -1.46 8.15
CA LEU A 99 -7.34 -0.54 8.77
C LEU A 99 -6.47 -1.26 9.80
N LEU A 100 -5.17 -0.96 9.78
CA LEU A 100 -4.26 -1.27 10.87
C LEU A 100 -4.50 -0.29 12.02
N VAL A 101 -4.35 -0.75 13.26
CA VAL A 101 -4.19 0.16 14.41
C VAL A 101 -2.72 0.20 14.76
N VAL A 102 -2.20 1.41 14.85
CA VAL A 102 -0.80 1.66 15.18
C VAL A 102 -0.69 2.48 16.46
N GLN A 103 0.40 2.26 17.20
CA GLN A 103 0.77 3.03 18.36
C GLN A 103 2.07 3.78 18.09
N HIS A 104 2.17 5.01 18.60
CA HIS A 104 3.41 5.77 18.69
C HIS A 104 4.06 5.56 20.08
N PRO A 105 5.07 4.69 20.22
CA PRO A 105 5.76 4.51 21.49
C PRO A 105 6.79 5.64 21.69
N PRO A 106 7.27 5.88 22.93
CA PRO A 106 8.31 6.86 23.19
C PRO A 106 9.64 6.42 22.57
N GLY A 107 10.23 7.25 21.70
CA GLY A 107 11.57 7.01 21.15
C GLY A 107 11.70 5.79 20.22
N GLU A 108 10.60 5.14 19.86
CA GLU A 108 10.58 3.95 19.00
C GLU A 108 9.82 4.22 17.68
N PRO A 109 10.13 3.46 16.61
CA PRO A 109 9.31 3.46 15.40
C PRO A 109 7.85 3.09 15.67
N LEU A 110 6.98 3.55 14.80
CA LEU A 110 5.55 3.31 14.84
C LEU A 110 5.24 1.80 14.77
N LYS A 111 4.42 1.31 15.70
CA LYS A 111 4.18 -0.13 15.89
C LYS A 111 2.75 -0.52 15.53
N VAL A 112 2.59 -1.57 14.72
CA VAL A 112 1.27 -2.19 14.48
C VAL A 112 0.83 -2.95 15.74
N VAL A 113 -0.31 -2.57 16.31
CA VAL A 113 -0.90 -3.19 17.51
C VAL A 113 -2.20 -3.94 17.23
N HIS A 114 -2.81 -3.73 16.07
CA HIS A 114 -3.88 -4.56 15.53
C HIS A 114 -3.83 -4.58 14.00
N SER A 115 -4.20 -5.73 13.42
CA SER A 115 -4.44 -5.90 11.99
C SER A 115 -5.71 -6.74 11.80
N PRO A 116 -6.53 -6.48 10.76
CA PRO A 116 -7.71 -7.29 10.45
C PRO A 116 -7.41 -8.75 10.13
N THR A 117 -6.17 -9.05 9.71
CA THR A 117 -5.70 -10.40 9.35
C THR A 117 -4.86 -11.06 10.45
N GLY A 118 -4.75 -10.43 11.63
CA GLY A 118 -3.88 -10.87 12.73
C GLY A 118 -2.52 -10.16 12.75
N LEU A 119 -1.87 -10.12 13.91
CA LEU A 119 -0.55 -9.48 14.03
C LEU A 119 0.51 -10.32 13.30
N PRO A 120 1.49 -9.68 12.61
CA PRO A 120 2.67 -10.40 12.14
C PRO A 120 3.43 -10.97 13.35
N ASP A 121 4.02 -12.17 13.18
CA ASP A 121 4.83 -12.79 14.22
C ASP A 121 5.99 -11.88 14.62
N ARG A 122 6.27 -11.82 15.93
CA ARG A 122 7.26 -10.92 16.54
C ARG A 122 8.69 -11.31 16.26
#